data_AF-A0A6J4XXK1-F1
#
_entry.id   AF-A0A6J4XXK1-F1
#
_cell.length_a   1.000
_cell.length_b   1.000
_cell.length_c   1.000
_cell.angle_alpha   90.00
_cell.angle_beta   90.00
_cell.angle_gamma   90.00
#
_symmetry.space_group_name_H-M   'P 1'
#
loop_
_entity.id
_entity.type
_entity.pdbx_description
1 polymer ?
#
loop_
_entity_poly.entity_id
_entity_poly.type
_entity_poly.pdbx_seq_one_letter_code
_entity_poly.pdbx_strand_id
1 'polypeptide(L)'
;MNFSFRNGLIWISVVIEYEGESIKFDNCILDTGSATTAIDIDLVEFNYKKPSFVKRLVGIGGGTQEVISQEVNKITIEPAHKLKIDQNKLQNCRSNILNLVNVL
;
A
#
# COMPACT_ATOMS: atom_id res chain seq x y z
N MET A 1 -2.12 -13.46 -12.93
CA MET A 1 -2.16 -12.95 -11.55
C MET A 1 -2.66 -14.10 -10.68
N ASN A 2 -1.81 -14.62 -9.79
CA ASN A 2 -2.15 -15.71 -8.88
C ASN A 2 -2.60 -15.09 -7.56
N PHE A 3 -3.92 -14.98 -7.39
CA PHE A 3 -4.51 -14.64 -6.11
C PHE A 3 -4.59 -15.89 -5.25
N SER A 4 -4.12 -15.82 -4.00
CA SER A 4 -4.32 -16.89 -3.03
C SER A 4 -5.52 -16.55 -2.15
N PHE A 5 -6.61 -17.30 -2.27
CA PHE A 5 -7.76 -17.12 -1.39
C PHE A 5 -7.62 -17.97 -0.13
N ARG A 6 -7.61 -17.34 1.05
CA ARG A 6 -7.52 -18.03 2.34
C ARG A 6 -8.42 -17.33 3.35
N ASN A 7 -9.29 -18.08 4.01
CA ASN A 7 -10.16 -17.61 5.08
C ASN A 7 -11.01 -16.38 4.69
N GLY A 8 -11.54 -16.35 3.47
CA GLY A 8 -12.35 -15.22 3.01
C GLY A 8 -11.55 -14.02 2.46
N LEU A 9 -10.22 -14.06 2.53
CA LEU A 9 -9.34 -12.96 2.14
C LEU A 9 -8.53 -13.29 0.89
N ILE A 10 -8.26 -12.27 0.09
CA ILE A 10 -7.40 -12.35 -1.09
C ILE A 10 -5.99 -11.96 -0.67
N TRP A 11 -5.06 -12.90 -0.83
CA TRP A 11 -3.65 -12.73 -0.50
C TRP A 11 -2.81 -12.58 -1.76
N ILE A 12 -1.91 -11.61 -1.74
CA ILE A 12 -1.00 -11.26 -2.84
C ILE A 12 0.42 -11.06 -2.31
N SER A 13 1.38 -11.02 -3.23
CA SER A 13 2.72 -10.52 -2.98
C SER A 13 2.86 -9.13 -3.61
N VAL A 14 3.48 -8.21 -2.88
CA VAL A 14 3.72 -6.82 -3.31
C VAL A 14 5.21 -6.53 -3.22
N VAL A 15 5.75 -5.86 -4.22
CA VAL A 15 7.10 -5.28 -4.18
C VAL A 15 6.95 -3.76 -4.15
N ILE A 16 7.53 -3.12 -3.14
CA ILE A 16 7.68 -1.67 -3.11
C ILE A 16 9.10 -1.30 -3.48
N GLU A 17 9.24 -0.18 -4.20
CA GLU A 17 10.52 0.49 -4.37
C GLU A 17 10.53 1.71 -3.46
N TYR A 18 11.45 1.73 -2.50
CA TYR A 18 11.59 2.79 -1.51
C TYR A 18 13.05 3.20 -1.43
N GLU A 19 13.33 4.46 -1.80
CA GLU A 19 14.68 5.02 -1.82
C GLU A 19 15.67 4.25 -2.72
N GLY A 20 15.15 3.64 -3.78
CA GLY A 20 15.94 2.84 -4.72
C GLY A 20 16.12 1.38 -4.29
N GLU A 21 15.66 1.01 -3.10
CA GLU A 21 15.64 -0.38 -2.64
C GLU A 21 14.31 -1.06 -2.96
N SER A 22 14.37 -2.32 -3.39
CA SER A 22 13.19 -3.13 -3.65
C SER A 22 12.91 -4.05 -2.48
N ILE A 23 11.78 -3.84 -1.81
CA ILE A 23 11.35 -4.62 -0.64
C ILE A 23 10.13 -5.44 -1.05
N LYS A 24 10.21 -6.76 -0.86
CA LYS A 24 9.12 -7.69 -1.17
C LYS A 24 8.36 -8.06 0.10
N PHE A 25 7.05 -7.86 0.07
CA PHE A 25 6.11 -8.34 1.07
C PHE A 25 5.31 -9.48 0.49
N ASP A 26 5.37 -10.62 1.15
CA ASP A 26 4.48 -11.74 0.88
C ASP A 26 3.32 -11.72 1.89
N ASN A 27 2.20 -12.34 1.51
CA ASN A 27 1.00 -12.37 2.35
C ASN A 27 0.42 -10.99 2.65
N CYS A 28 0.33 -10.11 1.65
CA CYS A 28 -0.46 -8.88 1.76
C CYS A 28 -1.94 -9.16 1.47
N ILE A 29 -2.84 -8.48 2.17
CA ILE A 29 -4.28 -8.53 1.88
C ILE A 29 -4.58 -7.54 0.76
N LEU A 30 -5.23 -7.98 -0.31
CA LEU A 30 -5.84 -7.08 -1.30
C LEU A 30 -7.19 -6.61 -0.77
N ASP A 31 -7.21 -5.41 -0.19
CA ASP A 31 -8.35 -4.86 0.52
C ASP A 31 -9.04 -3.73 -0.27
N THR A 32 -10.23 -4.01 -0.80
CA THR A 32 -11.06 -3.00 -1.47
C THR A 32 -11.83 -2.09 -0.49
N GLY A 33 -11.85 -2.44 0.80
CA GLY A 33 -12.44 -1.65 1.87
C GLY A 33 -11.51 -0.59 2.45
N SER A 34 -10.21 -0.64 2.13
CA SER A 34 -9.23 0.36 2.55
C SER A 34 -9.10 1.50 1.53
N ALA A 35 -9.02 2.74 2.02
CA ALA A 35 -8.79 3.92 1.20
C ALA A 35 -7.31 4.10 0.81
N THR A 36 -6.39 3.35 1.42
CA THR A 36 -4.95 3.50 1.22
C THR A 36 -4.21 2.18 1.42
N THR A 37 -2.91 2.16 1.11
CA THR A 37 -2.04 1.03 1.39
C THR A 37 -1.34 1.27 2.72
N ALA A 38 -1.53 0.35 3.66
CA ALA A 38 -0.83 0.35 4.93
C ALA A 38 0.17 -0.80 4.97
N ILE A 39 1.39 -0.53 5.46
CA ILE A 39 2.43 -1.52 5.70
C ILE A 39 2.91 -1.33 7.14
N ASP A 40 3.21 -2.42 7.80
CA ASP A 40 3.78 -2.40 9.14
C ASP A 40 5.18 -1.76 9.10
N ILE A 41 5.43 -0.81 10.00
CA ILE A 41 6.69 -0.07 10.05
C ILE A 41 7.88 -0.99 10.31
N ASP A 42 7.70 -2.10 11.02
CA ASP A 42 8.77 -3.04 11.34
C ASP A 42 9.22 -3.85 10.11
N LEU A 43 8.47 -3.81 9.01
CA LEU A 43 8.82 -4.49 7.76
C LEU A 43 9.59 -3.58 6.78
N VAL A 44 9.81 -2.32 7.11
CA VAL A 44 10.51 -1.33 6.27
C VAL A 44 11.54 -0.58 7.11
N GLU A 45 12.78 -0.47 6.62
CA GLU A 45 13.74 0.45 7.22
C GLU A 45 13.33 1.90 6.90
N PHE A 46 12.52 2.47 7.80
CA PHE A 46 11.89 3.76 7.58
C PHE A 46 12.90 4.92 7.63
N ASN A 47 13.03 5.67 6.53
CA ASN A 47 13.85 6.87 6.50
C ASN A 47 13.09 8.07 7.07
N TYR A 48 13.30 8.33 8.36
CA TYR A 48 12.73 9.46 9.09
C TYR A 48 13.17 10.85 8.59
N LYS A 49 14.19 10.94 7.73
CA LYS A 49 14.63 12.22 7.14
C LYS A 49 13.86 12.58 5.87
N LYS A 50 13.19 11.61 5.24
CA LYS A 50 12.37 11.84 4.04
C LYS A 50 11.08 12.59 4.43
N PRO A 51 10.61 13.55 3.62
CA PRO A 51 9.36 14.25 3.89
C PRO A 51 8.22 13.28 4.18
N SER A 52 7.59 13.46 5.34
CA SER A 52 6.53 12.60 5.85
C SER A 52 5.36 13.43 6.37
N PHE A 53 4.16 12.85 6.27
CA PHE A 53 2.95 13.45 6.81
C PHE A 53 2.36 12.56 7.88
N VAL A 54 2.01 13.13 9.02
CA VAL A 54 1.16 12.44 9.99
C VAL A 54 -0.26 12.42 9.43
N LYS A 55 -0.83 11.23 9.28
CA LYS A 55 -2.24 11.02 8.90
C LYS A 55 -2.97 10.29 10.03
N ARG A 56 -4.29 10.21 9.90
CA ARG A 56 -5.14 9.44 10.80
C ARG A 56 -5.91 8.41 9.99
N LEU A 57 -5.79 7.14 10.39
CA LEU A 57 -6.64 6.06 9.88
C LEU A 57 -7.76 5.78 10.88
N VAL A 58 -8.93 5.45 10.34
CA VAL A 58 -10.09 5.01 11.11
C VAL A 58 -10.50 3.66 10.54
N GLY A 59 -10.63 2.68 11.42
CA GLY A 59 -11.01 1.32 11.07
C GLY A 59 -12.26 0.85 11.81
N ILE A 60 -12.54 -0.45 11.68
CA ILE A 60 -13.57 -1.11 12.48
C ILE A 60 -13.19 -0.99 13.96
N GLY A 61 -14.17 -0.72 14.82
CA GLY A 61 -13.96 -0.51 16.26
C GLY A 61 -13.96 0.95 16.69
N GLY A 62 -14.09 1.91 15.76
CA GLY A 62 -14.24 3.34 16.07
C GLY A 62 -12.98 4.04 16.57
N GLY A 63 -11.88 3.30 16.71
CA GLY A 63 -10.57 3.84 17.04
C GLY A 63 -9.99 4.67 15.90
N THR A 64 -9.17 5.64 16.29
CA THR A 64 -8.33 6.41 15.36
C THR A 64 -6.88 6.07 15.64
N GLN A 65 -6.12 5.79 14.59
CA GLN A 65 -4.69 5.53 14.69
C GLN A 65 -3.92 6.61 13.93
N GLU A 66 -2.94 7.21 14.61
CA GLU A 66 -1.97 8.09 13.99
C GLU A 66 -0.92 7.26 13.27
N VAL A 67 -0.64 7.67 12.03
CA VAL A 67 0.21 6.92 11.11
C VAL A 67 1.16 7.88 10.43
N ILE A 68 2.34 7.39 10.08
CA ILE A 68 3.31 8.18 9.31
C ILE A 68 3.18 7.77 7.86
N SER A 69 3.01 8.76 6.98
CA SER A 69 2.86 8.52 5.56
C SER A 69 4.00 9.13 4.77
N GLN A 70 4.60 8.31 3.90
CA GLN A 70 5.64 8.72 2.97
C GLN A 70 5.34 8.20 1.57
N GLU A 71 5.79 8.94 0.56
CA GLU A 71 5.73 8.47 -0.81
C GLU A 71 6.78 7.38 -1.05
N VAL A 72 6.39 6.36 -1.79
CA VAL A 72 7.28 5.32 -2.33
C VAL A 72 7.50 5.57 -3.81
N ASN A 73 8.62 5.07 -4.35
CA ASN A 73 8.95 5.23 -5.76
C ASN A 73 8.00 4.40 -6.64
N LYS A 74 7.65 3.18 -6.20
CA LYS A 74 6.81 2.26 -6.97
C LYS A 74 6.16 1.21 -6.09
N ILE A 75 4.99 0.71 -6.50
CA ILE A 75 4.34 -0.49 -5.96
C ILE A 75 4.06 -1.43 -7.13
N THR A 76 4.40 -2.71 -7.00
CA THR A 76 4.16 -3.76 -7.99
C THR A 76 3.45 -4.93 -7.32
N ILE A 77 2.38 -5.45 -7.92
CA ILE A 77 1.67 -6.65 -7.44
C ILE A 77 2.07 -7.84 -8.30
N GLU A 78 2.48 -8.93 -7.67
CA GLU A 78 2.96 -10.14 -8.35
C GLU A 78 1.90 -11.26 -8.42
N PRO A 79 1.89 -12.12 -9.47
CA PRO A 79 2.67 -12.01 -10.69
C PRO A 79 2.13 -10.90 -11.60
N ALA A 80 3.02 -9.99 -11.99
CA ALA A 80 2.72 -8.80 -12.79
C ALA A 80 2.42 -9.18 -14.26
N HIS A 81 1.20 -9.64 -14.55
CA HIS A 81 0.69 -9.46 -15.91
C HIS A 81 0.29 -7.99 -16.06
N LYS A 82 0.81 -7.32 -17.11
CA LYS A 82 0.51 -5.93 -17.46
C LYS A 82 -0.99 -5.67 -17.38
N LEU A 83 -1.47 -5.14 -16.26
CA LEU A 83 -2.76 -4.47 -16.22
C LEU A 83 -2.59 -3.21 -17.06
N LYS A 84 -3.07 -3.23 -18.30
CA LYS A 84 -3.28 -2.00 -19.07
C LYS A 84 -4.40 -1.24 -18.37
N ILE A 85 -4.04 -0.40 -17.42
CA ILE A 85 -4.97 0.55 -16.84
C ILE A 85 -5.22 1.61 -17.91
N ASP A 86 -6.46 1.67 -18.39
CA ASP A 86 -6.91 2.71 -19.31
C ASP A 86 -6.91 4.05 -18.57
N GLN A 87 -5.91 4.88 -18.86
CA GLN A 87 -5.72 6.18 -18.22
C GLN A 87 -6.93 7.12 -18.45
N ASN A 88 -7.76 6.87 -19.47
CA ASN A 88 -8.96 7.66 -19.72
C ASN A 88 -10.10 7.36 -18.73
N LYS A 89 -10.10 6.18 -18.07
CA LYS A 89 -11.06 5.85 -16.99
C LYS A 89 -10.64 6.39 -15.62
N LEU A 90 -9.39 6.82 -15.46
CA LEU A 90 -8.86 7.40 -14.23
C LEU A 90 -9.08 8.91 -14.11
N GLN A 91 -9.55 9.60 -15.15
CA GLN A 91 -9.74 11.06 -15.12
C GLN A 91 -10.73 11.55 -14.05
N ASN A 92 -11.61 10.66 -13.55
CA ASN A 92 -12.55 10.95 -12.47
C ASN A 92 -12.14 10.34 -11.11
N CYS A 93 -11.06 9.56 -11.06
CA CYS A 93 -10.45 9.14 -9.81
C CYS A 93 -9.41 10.22 -9.45
N ARG A 94 -9.71 11.08 -8.47
CA ARG A 94 -8.68 11.94 -7.88
C ARG A 94 -7.46 11.06 -7.61
N SER A 95 -6.30 11.47 -8.13
CA SER A 95 -5.04 10.76 -7.94
C SER A 95 -4.73 10.76 -6.45
N ASN A 96 -5.28 9.79 -5.72
CA ASN A 96 -4.94 9.52 -4.34
C ASN A 96 -3.67 8.67 -4.37
N ILE A 97 -2.59 9.37 -4.74
CA ILE A 97 -1.19 9.21 -4.36
C ILE A 97 -0.86 7.83 -3.76
N LEU A 98 0.08 7.13 -4.40
CA LEU A 98 0.88 6.07 -3.78
C LEU A 98 1.40 6.57 -2.43
N ASN A 99 0.72 6.18 -1.36
CA ASN A 99 1.13 6.47 0.00
C ASN A 99 1.45 5.14 0.64
N LEU A 100 2.68 4.98 1.12
CA LEU A 100 2.95 4.06 2.20
C LEU A 100 2.37 4.71 3.45
N VAL A 101 1.53 3.98 4.16
CA VAL A 101 1.03 4.38 5.46
C VAL A 101 1.58 3.41 6.48
N ASN A 102 2.57 3.86 7.24
CA ASN A 102 3.16 3.09 8.32
C ASN A 102 2.28 3.20 9.56
N VAL A 103 1.82 2.05 10.02
CA VAL A 103 0.96 1.89 11.17
C VAL A 103 1.83 1.46 12.36
N LEU A 104 1.77 2.24 13.45
CA LEU A 104 2.47 1.97 14.72
C LEU A 104 2.02 0.68 15.39
#